data_AF-A0A5E8BEL7-F1
#
_entry.id   AF-A0A5E8BEL7-F1
#
_cell.length_a   1.000
_cell.length_b   1.000
_cell.length_c   1.000
_cell.angle_alpha   90.00
_cell.angle_beta   90.00
_cell.angle_gamma   90.00
#
_symmetry.space_group_name_H-M   'P 1'
#
loop_
_entity.id
_entity.type
_entity.pdbx_description
1 polymer ?
#
loop_
_entity_poly.entity_id
_entity_poly.type
_entity_poly.pdbx_seq_one_letter_code
_entity_poly.pdbx_strand_id
1 'polypeptide(L)'
;MSIGVHNIAVSEITPEWVNLSLLGRVLAYDWSKEGYIFASIFAFVFLHYFFLRRNQAKVAKWVASHRPVLTKEFYQVGVSPNPKDPLVAPYSPTLYSTYATGRVGIDAVKIEFGLKGRHNPITLSLEYLLDLFFGHKVTDDYVNVTIVPSSTSAAPIHPCVFAVINKEDMKEVREENYYLSITKTSDSPKLPNTFVFMSESAELTDNLFSTELSDAIKNSSAFLKFFALADLQKESPKKLEDLVSHPRVILSFRFPKTEAEYTASSVLLQAAIDFVDSAPAKSFVRPEVAKKIKATRDSETRKIVKALDEAKAEEIAKKKAEEKRNQRNAISKMSPAEQKKYEQRERDKEMRKLRSKNARRI
;
A
#
# COMPACT_ATOMS: atom_id res chain seq x y z
N MET A 1 -19.24 59.23 -12.81
CA MET A 1 -18.70 57.87 -12.68
C MET A 1 -19.69 56.92 -13.31
N SER A 2 -19.52 56.63 -14.61
CA SER A 2 -20.36 55.67 -15.33
C SER A 2 -19.64 54.35 -15.36
N ILE A 3 -20.28 53.32 -14.84
CA ILE A 3 -19.79 51.94 -14.75
C ILE A 3 -19.77 51.38 -16.18
N GLY A 4 -18.57 51.09 -16.68
CA GLY A 4 -18.37 50.44 -17.97
C GLY A 4 -18.93 49.01 -17.93
N VAL A 5 -20.00 48.79 -18.68
CA VAL A 5 -20.56 47.47 -18.93
C VAL A 5 -19.57 46.73 -19.83
N HIS A 6 -18.89 45.73 -19.28
CA HIS A 6 -18.12 44.79 -20.08
C HIS A 6 -19.08 44.02 -20.98
N ASN A 7 -18.96 44.25 -22.30
CA ASN A 7 -19.68 43.55 -23.34
C ASN A 7 -19.58 42.04 -23.17
N ILE A 8 -20.69 41.43 -22.77
CA ILE A 8 -20.97 40.02 -23.01
C ILE A 8 -21.22 39.92 -24.52
N ALA A 9 -20.30 39.29 -25.25
CA ALA A 9 -20.46 39.05 -26.68
C ALA A 9 -21.61 38.06 -26.93
N VAL A 10 -22.84 38.58 -26.98
CA VAL A 10 -23.93 37.92 -27.70
C VAL A 10 -23.62 38.15 -29.17
N SER A 11 -23.35 37.08 -29.92
CA SER A 11 -23.15 37.16 -31.37
C SER A 11 -24.42 37.71 -32.03
N GLU A 12 -24.42 38.98 -32.42
CA GLU A 12 -25.51 39.57 -33.20
C GLU A 12 -25.60 38.85 -34.55
N ILE A 13 -26.69 38.12 -34.78
CA ILE A 13 -26.94 37.44 -36.05
C ILE A 13 -27.31 38.53 -37.07
N THR A 14 -26.39 38.91 -37.94
CA THR A 14 -26.66 39.87 -38.99
C THR A 14 -27.58 39.24 -40.07
N PRO A 15 -28.46 40.02 -40.72
CA PRO A 15 -29.36 39.51 -41.76
C PRO A 15 -28.63 38.89 -42.96
N GLU A 16 -27.37 39.29 -43.20
CA GLU A 16 -26.49 38.68 -44.21
C GLU A 16 -26.11 37.23 -43.87
N TRP A 17 -25.99 36.91 -42.57
CA TRP A 17 -25.62 35.58 -42.09
C TRP A 17 -26.70 34.53 -42.37
N VAL A 18 -27.97 34.95 -42.36
CA VAL A 18 -29.14 34.10 -42.61
C VAL A 18 -29.24 33.68 -44.09
N ASN A 19 -28.76 34.53 -45.00
CA ASN A 19 -28.82 34.27 -46.45
C ASN A 19 -27.65 33.43 -46.98
N LEU A 20 -26.61 33.19 -46.17
CA LEU A 20 -25.46 32.37 -46.57
C LEU A 20 -25.79 30.87 -46.56
N SER A 21 -25.26 30.14 -47.54
CA SER A 21 -25.26 28.67 -47.57
C SER A 21 -24.42 28.10 -46.40
N LEU A 22 -24.66 26.84 -46.00
CA LEU A 22 -23.92 26.21 -44.90
C LEU A 22 -22.39 26.30 -45.07
N LEU A 23 -21.89 26.16 -46.29
CA LEU A 23 -20.46 26.29 -46.60
C LEU A 23 -19.98 27.75 -46.49
N GLY A 24 -20.79 28.71 -46.92
CA GLY A 24 -20.49 30.15 -46.77
C GLY A 24 -20.40 30.57 -45.30
N ARG A 25 -21.26 30.00 -44.44
CA ARG A 25 -21.22 30.23 -42.99
C ARG A 25 -19.98 29.64 -42.33
N VAL A 26 -19.55 28.44 -42.75
CA VAL A 26 -18.31 27.80 -42.28
C VAL A 26 -17.08 28.61 -42.68
N LEU A 27 -17.02 29.11 -43.92
CA LEU A 27 -15.89 29.91 -44.41
C LEU A 27 -15.81 31.31 -43.77
N ALA A 28 -16.95 31.93 -43.47
CA ALA A 28 -17.01 33.25 -42.82
C ALA A 28 -16.82 33.21 -41.29
N TYR A 29 -16.81 32.01 -40.69
CA TYR A 29 -16.64 31.85 -39.26
C TYR A 29 -15.16 32.02 -38.84
N ASP A 30 -14.92 32.76 -37.76
CA ASP A 30 -13.57 32.92 -37.21
C ASP A 30 -13.17 31.69 -36.38
N TRP A 31 -12.52 30.73 -37.03
CA TRP A 31 -12.03 29.49 -36.43
C TRP A 31 -10.85 29.66 -35.48
N SER A 32 -10.37 30.87 -35.23
CA SER A 32 -9.16 31.09 -34.43
C SER A 32 -9.32 30.52 -33.01
N LYS A 33 -10.49 30.71 -32.38
CA LYS A 33 -10.76 30.24 -31.00
C LYS A 33 -10.88 28.72 -30.94
N GLU A 34 -11.58 28.13 -31.90
CA GLU A 34 -11.75 26.69 -32.07
C GLU A 34 -10.40 26.04 -32.36
N GLY A 35 -9.56 26.68 -33.19
CA GLY A 35 -8.19 26.27 -33.45
C GLY A 35 -7.36 26.17 -32.18
N TYR A 36 -7.41 27.18 -31.30
CA TYR A 36 -6.75 27.12 -29.99
C TYR A 36 -7.31 26.00 -29.10
N ILE A 37 -8.64 25.81 -29.08
CA ILE A 37 -9.27 24.73 -28.31
C ILE A 37 -8.82 23.36 -28.84
N PHE A 38 -8.89 23.13 -30.15
CA PHE A 38 -8.45 21.88 -30.77
C PHE A 38 -6.95 21.62 -30.55
N ALA A 39 -6.11 22.65 -30.70
CA ALA A 39 -4.68 22.53 -30.43
C ALA A 39 -4.42 22.16 -28.96
N SER A 40 -5.15 22.76 -28.02
CA SER A 40 -5.02 22.45 -26.59
C SER A 40 -5.47 21.02 -26.25
N ILE A 41 -6.60 20.57 -26.82
CA ILE A 41 -7.10 19.20 -26.64
C ILE A 41 -6.12 18.20 -27.26
N PHE A 42 -5.64 18.48 -28.48
CA PHE A 42 -4.65 17.63 -29.14
C PHE A 42 -3.36 17.54 -28.32
N ALA A 43 -2.83 18.67 -27.82
CA ALA A 43 -1.66 18.68 -26.97
C ALA A 43 -1.88 17.87 -25.69
N PHE A 44 -3.04 18.02 -25.03
CA PHE A 44 -3.39 17.25 -23.85
C PHE A 44 -3.43 15.73 -24.12
N VAL A 45 -4.12 15.32 -25.18
CA VAL A 45 -4.23 13.90 -25.58
C VAL A 45 -2.86 13.34 -25.97
N PHE A 46 -2.07 14.09 -26.74
CA PHE A 46 -0.72 13.71 -27.12
C PHE A 46 0.17 13.50 -25.90
N LEU A 47 0.20 14.47 -24.98
CA LEU A 47 0.99 14.38 -23.74
C LEU A 47 0.56 13.20 -22.88
N HIS A 48 -0.76 12.97 -22.75
CA HIS A 48 -1.30 11.84 -22.00
C HIS A 48 -0.73 10.50 -22.51
N TYR A 49 -0.87 10.22 -23.82
CA TYR A 49 -0.36 8.98 -24.41
C TYR A 49 1.17 8.90 -24.41
N PHE A 50 1.86 10.03 -24.62
CA PHE A 50 3.32 10.09 -24.55
C PHE A 50 3.84 9.68 -23.17
N PHE A 51 3.25 10.21 -22.10
CA PHE A 51 3.63 9.88 -20.74
C PHE A 51 3.25 8.46 -20.33
N LEU A 52 2.10 7.93 -20.80
CA LEU A 52 1.75 6.52 -20.62
C LEU A 52 2.82 5.62 -21.23
N ARG A 53 3.21 5.88 -22.48
CA ARG A 53 4.22 5.10 -23.19
C ARG A 53 5.58 5.18 -22.49
N ARG A 54 5.95 6.34 -21.93
CA ARG A 54 7.19 6.51 -21.16
C ARG A 54 7.18 5.71 -19.86
N ASN A 55 6.05 5.66 -19.16
CA ASN A 55 5.87 4.83 -17.97
C ASN A 55 6.02 3.34 -18.30
N GLN A 56 5.37 2.88 -19.38
CA GLN A 56 5.51 1.50 -19.87
C GLN A 56 6.95 1.17 -20.28
N ALA A 57 7.63 2.07 -21.00
CA ALA A 57 9.02 1.88 -21.41
C ALA A 57 9.97 1.80 -20.21
N LYS A 58 9.72 2.56 -19.14
CA LYS A 58 10.52 2.53 -17.91
C LYS A 58 10.42 1.17 -17.20
N VAL A 59 9.21 0.61 -17.11
CA VAL A 59 9.00 -0.73 -16.52
C VAL A 59 9.59 -1.80 -17.42
N ALA A 60 9.36 -1.73 -18.73
CA ALA A 60 9.92 -2.68 -19.70
C ALA A 60 11.45 -2.72 -19.65
N LYS A 61 12.11 -1.55 -19.51
CA LYS A 61 13.56 -1.47 -19.33
C LYS A 61 14.03 -2.19 -18.07
N TRP A 62 13.36 -1.96 -16.94
CA TRP A 62 13.70 -2.63 -15.68
C TRP A 62 13.54 -4.15 -15.78
N VAL A 63 12.42 -4.61 -16.36
CA VAL A 63 12.17 -6.06 -16.54
C VAL A 63 13.20 -6.67 -17.48
N ALA A 64 13.56 -5.99 -18.57
CA ALA A 64 14.58 -6.47 -19.50
C ALA A 64 15.96 -6.66 -18.84
N SER A 65 16.36 -5.77 -17.93
CA SER A 65 17.65 -5.88 -17.22
C SER A 65 17.67 -6.96 -16.13
N HIS A 66 16.53 -7.26 -15.51
CA HIS A 66 16.43 -8.27 -14.45
C HIS A 66 16.00 -9.66 -14.98
N ARG A 67 15.52 -9.72 -16.21
CA ARG A 67 15.08 -10.97 -16.85
C ARG A 67 16.14 -12.06 -16.83
N PRO A 68 17.43 -11.82 -17.16
CA PRO A 68 18.44 -12.90 -17.18
C PRO A 68 18.59 -13.61 -15.83
N VAL A 69 18.53 -12.84 -14.73
CA VAL A 69 18.57 -13.38 -13.36
C VAL A 69 17.34 -14.24 -13.11
N LEU A 70 16.15 -13.71 -13.38
CA LEU A 70 14.90 -14.43 -13.14
C LEU A 70 14.78 -15.70 -13.99
N THR A 71 15.17 -15.67 -15.26
CA THR A 71 15.05 -16.83 -16.16
C THR A 71 16.06 -17.92 -15.86
N LYS A 72 17.18 -17.58 -15.21
CA LYS A 72 18.17 -18.55 -14.75
C LYS A 72 17.67 -19.30 -13.51
N GLU A 73 17.01 -18.57 -12.61
CA GLU A 73 16.65 -19.07 -11.28
C GLU A 73 15.23 -19.64 -11.19
N PHE A 74 14.33 -19.29 -12.12
CA PHE A 74 12.91 -19.70 -12.11
C PHE A 74 12.49 -20.33 -13.44
N TYR A 75 11.61 -21.35 -13.36
CA TYR A 75 11.04 -22.01 -14.54
C TYR A 75 10.12 -21.09 -15.34
N GLN A 76 9.28 -20.31 -14.67
CA GLN A 76 8.34 -19.39 -15.29
C GLN A 76 8.64 -17.96 -14.85
N VAL A 77 8.76 -17.04 -15.82
CA VAL A 77 8.94 -15.61 -15.60
C VAL A 77 7.96 -14.84 -16.48
N GLY A 78 7.10 -14.04 -15.85
CA GLY A 78 6.07 -13.24 -16.52
C GLY A 78 4.65 -13.76 -16.29
N VAL A 79 3.69 -13.05 -16.87
CA VAL A 79 2.25 -13.22 -16.62
C VAL A 79 1.72 -14.59 -17.05
N SER A 80 2.39 -15.22 -18.01
CA SER A 80 1.99 -16.48 -18.63
C SER A 80 3.22 -17.31 -18.97
N PRO A 81 3.10 -18.65 -19.03
CA PRO A 81 4.18 -19.52 -19.50
C PRO A 81 4.52 -19.32 -20.99
N ASN A 82 3.60 -18.72 -21.75
CA ASN A 82 3.77 -18.54 -23.19
C ASN A 82 4.76 -17.39 -23.49
N PRO A 83 5.86 -17.62 -24.23
CA PRO A 83 6.85 -16.59 -24.55
C PRO A 83 6.32 -15.39 -25.34
N LYS A 84 5.16 -15.54 -26.00
CA LYS A 84 4.51 -14.47 -26.78
C LYS A 84 3.69 -13.51 -25.93
N ASP A 85 3.35 -13.90 -24.71
CA ASP A 85 2.52 -13.10 -23.83
C ASP A 85 3.34 -11.99 -23.16
N PRO A 86 2.68 -10.87 -22.77
CA PRO A 86 3.39 -9.76 -22.13
C PRO A 86 4.02 -10.21 -20.81
N LEU A 87 5.30 -9.89 -20.62
CA LEU A 87 6.03 -10.17 -19.38
C LEU A 87 5.47 -9.38 -18.18
N VAL A 88 4.73 -8.31 -18.44
CA VAL A 88 4.24 -7.35 -17.44
C VAL A 88 2.72 -7.22 -17.60
N ALA A 89 2.00 -7.40 -16.49
CA ALA A 89 0.57 -7.13 -16.41
C ALA A 89 0.35 -5.68 -15.97
N PRO A 90 -0.32 -4.83 -16.77
CA PRO A 90 -0.78 -3.53 -16.32
C PRO A 90 -2.06 -3.70 -15.49
N TYR A 91 -2.03 -3.30 -14.21
CA TYR A 91 -3.24 -3.19 -13.38
C TYR A 91 -3.89 -1.81 -13.51
N SER A 92 -3.06 -0.78 -13.67
CA SER A 92 -3.46 0.62 -13.81
C SER A 92 -2.42 1.34 -14.67
N PRO A 93 -2.72 2.50 -15.27
CA PRO A 93 -1.73 3.36 -15.93
C PRO A 93 -0.44 3.65 -15.12
N THR A 94 -0.52 3.52 -13.78
CA THR A 94 0.58 3.73 -12.83
C THR A 94 1.08 2.46 -12.15
N LEU A 95 0.27 1.39 -12.11
CA LEU A 95 0.58 0.15 -11.41
C LEU A 95 0.78 -0.99 -12.39
N TYR A 96 1.96 -1.58 -12.34
CA TYR A 96 2.33 -2.73 -13.17
C TYR A 96 2.82 -3.84 -12.27
N SER A 97 2.68 -5.08 -12.73
CA SER A 97 3.22 -6.23 -12.01
C SER A 97 3.83 -7.25 -12.95
N THR A 98 4.76 -8.02 -12.41
CA THR A 98 5.25 -9.26 -13.03
C THR A 98 5.48 -10.27 -11.92
N TYR A 99 5.51 -11.55 -12.28
CA TYR A 99 5.76 -12.62 -11.32
C TYR A 99 6.73 -13.65 -11.89
N ALA A 100 7.41 -14.38 -11.00
CA ALA A 100 8.23 -15.52 -11.34
C ALA A 100 7.93 -16.69 -10.39
N THR A 101 7.97 -17.92 -10.89
CA THR A 101 7.65 -19.13 -10.11
C THR A 101 8.36 -20.37 -10.67
N GLY A 102 8.37 -21.45 -9.90
CA GLY A 102 8.93 -22.75 -10.28
C GLY A 102 10.39 -22.96 -9.84
N ARG A 103 10.78 -22.35 -8.70
CA ARG A 103 12.02 -22.69 -7.99
C ARG A 103 11.67 -23.49 -6.74
N VAL A 104 12.49 -24.47 -6.39
CA VAL A 104 12.34 -25.22 -5.14
C VAL A 104 12.57 -24.30 -3.95
N GLY A 105 11.67 -24.29 -2.98
CA GLY A 105 11.78 -23.44 -1.79
C GLY A 105 11.16 -22.03 -1.92
N ILE A 106 10.75 -21.61 -3.13
CA ILE A 106 10.05 -20.34 -3.38
C ILE A 106 8.78 -20.62 -4.18
N ASP A 107 7.62 -20.32 -3.59
CA ASP A 107 6.32 -20.49 -4.26
C ASP A 107 6.16 -19.45 -5.38
N ALA A 108 6.44 -18.18 -5.09
CA ALA A 108 6.35 -17.10 -6.06
C ALA A 108 7.20 -15.88 -5.68
N VAL A 109 7.74 -15.22 -6.70
CA VAL A 109 8.25 -13.86 -6.62
C VAL A 109 7.24 -12.94 -7.29
N LYS A 110 6.75 -11.95 -6.57
CA LYS A 110 5.85 -10.91 -7.07
C LYS A 110 6.62 -9.60 -7.14
N ILE A 111 6.59 -8.95 -8.28
CA ILE A 111 7.27 -7.67 -8.50
C ILE A 111 6.20 -6.66 -8.89
N GLU A 112 6.06 -5.61 -8.10
CA GLU A 112 5.08 -4.54 -8.27
C GLU A 112 5.80 -3.23 -8.54
N PHE A 113 5.34 -2.50 -9.54
CA PHE A 113 5.87 -1.19 -9.93
C PHE A 113 4.82 -0.14 -9.65
N GLY A 114 5.17 0.86 -8.84
CA GLY A 114 4.40 2.08 -8.67
C GLY A 114 5.07 3.23 -9.41
N LEU A 115 4.34 3.87 -10.33
CA LEU A 115 4.83 5.03 -11.07
C LEU A 115 3.98 6.27 -10.79
N LYS A 116 4.60 7.45 -10.86
CA LYS A 116 3.90 8.73 -10.86
C LYS A 116 2.87 8.80 -12.00
N GLY A 117 1.73 9.44 -11.72
CA GLY A 117 0.62 9.68 -12.63
C GLY A 117 0.91 10.71 -13.74
N ARG A 118 2.06 10.59 -14.43
CA ARG A 118 2.54 11.55 -15.45
C ARG A 118 1.58 11.78 -16.62
N HIS A 119 0.73 10.81 -16.90
CA HIS A 119 -0.29 10.89 -17.95
C HIS A 119 -1.39 11.92 -17.65
N ASN A 120 -1.53 12.33 -16.39
CA ASN A 120 -2.44 13.39 -15.99
C ASN A 120 -1.62 14.59 -15.45
N PRO A 121 -1.21 15.51 -16.34
CA PRO A 121 -0.38 16.65 -15.95
C PRO A 121 -1.08 17.58 -14.96
N ILE A 122 -2.42 17.65 -14.99
CA ILE A 122 -3.21 18.48 -14.07
C ILE A 122 -3.10 17.91 -12.66
N THR A 123 -3.42 16.62 -12.47
CA THR A 123 -3.31 15.97 -11.16
C THR A 123 -1.87 15.99 -10.65
N LEU A 124 -0.89 15.71 -11.50
CA LEU A 124 0.52 15.78 -11.12
C LEU A 124 0.93 17.20 -10.68
N SER A 125 0.49 18.24 -11.39
CA SER A 125 0.78 19.63 -11.01
C SER A 125 0.13 20.01 -9.67
N LEU A 126 -1.09 19.54 -9.41
CA LEU A 126 -1.78 19.74 -8.15
C LEU A 126 -1.06 19.02 -7.00
N GLU A 127 -0.59 17.79 -7.21
CA GLU A 127 0.21 17.05 -6.23
C GLU A 127 1.48 17.82 -5.85
N TYR A 128 2.21 18.38 -6.83
CA TYR A 128 3.40 19.20 -6.54
C TYR A 128 3.05 20.50 -5.80
N LEU A 129 1.92 21.14 -6.12
CA LEU A 129 1.46 22.31 -5.37
C LEU A 129 1.10 21.93 -3.93
N LEU A 130 0.41 20.82 -3.72
CA LEU A 130 0.06 20.34 -2.38
C LEU A 130 1.29 19.96 -1.56
N ASP A 131 2.32 19.38 -2.18
CA ASP A 131 3.60 19.09 -1.54
C ASP A 131 4.27 20.38 -1.05
N LEU A 132 4.30 21.42 -1.90
CA LEU A 132 4.89 22.71 -1.56
C LEU A 132 4.17 23.42 -0.40
N PHE A 133 2.83 23.37 -0.34
CA PHE A 133 2.03 24.12 0.65
C PHE A 133 1.67 23.32 1.90
N PHE A 134 1.50 22.00 1.80
CA PHE A 134 0.98 21.15 2.88
C PHE A 134 1.95 20.02 3.27
N GLY A 135 3.12 19.93 2.65
CA GLY A 135 4.12 18.89 2.95
C GLY A 135 3.66 17.47 2.60
N HIS A 136 2.67 17.33 1.72
CA HIS A 136 2.21 16.03 1.25
C HIS A 136 3.16 15.50 0.17
N LYS A 137 4.16 14.72 0.60
CA LYS A 137 5.20 14.15 -0.28
C LYS A 137 4.58 13.48 -1.52
N VAL A 138 4.99 13.94 -2.70
CA VAL A 138 4.58 13.32 -3.97
C VAL A 138 5.06 11.86 -4.01
N THR A 139 4.19 10.93 -4.40
CA THR A 139 4.52 9.50 -4.47
C THR A 139 5.66 9.26 -5.45
N ASP A 140 6.82 8.81 -4.97
CA ASP A 140 7.95 8.48 -5.84
C ASP A 140 7.73 7.19 -6.63
N ASP A 141 8.42 7.07 -7.78
CA ASP A 141 8.41 5.81 -8.50
C ASP A 141 9.15 4.75 -7.66
N TYR A 142 8.49 3.62 -7.38
CA TYR A 142 9.05 2.53 -6.58
C TYR A 142 8.88 1.18 -7.27
N VAL A 143 9.75 0.24 -6.87
CA VAL A 143 9.65 -1.17 -7.23
C VAL A 143 9.66 -1.98 -5.95
N ASN A 144 8.62 -2.77 -5.73
CA ASN A 144 8.51 -3.67 -4.59
C ASN A 144 8.63 -5.11 -5.09
N VAL A 145 9.56 -5.86 -4.53
CA VAL A 145 9.75 -7.28 -4.79
C VAL A 145 9.36 -8.04 -3.54
N THR A 146 8.39 -8.94 -3.64
CA THR A 146 7.96 -9.83 -2.57
C THR A 146 8.23 -11.26 -2.99
N ILE A 147 9.17 -11.91 -2.29
CA ILE A 147 9.49 -13.32 -2.46
C ILE A 147 8.74 -14.09 -1.38
N VAL A 148 7.91 -15.04 -1.81
CA VAL A 148 7.12 -15.92 -0.96
C VAL A 148 7.83 -17.28 -0.89
N PRO A 149 8.47 -17.62 0.24
CA PRO A 149 9.04 -18.94 0.49
C PRO A 149 7.96 -20.02 0.44
N SER A 150 8.35 -21.23 0.06
CA SER A 150 7.40 -22.33 -0.08
C SER A 150 6.95 -22.88 1.27
N SER A 151 5.64 -22.86 1.48
CA SER A 151 4.99 -23.39 2.69
C SER A 151 5.12 -24.92 2.84
N THR A 152 5.39 -25.62 1.74
CA THR A 152 5.51 -27.10 1.70
C THR A 152 6.97 -27.57 1.87
N SER A 153 7.92 -26.64 2.03
CA SER A 153 9.33 -26.97 2.21
C SER A 153 9.56 -27.78 3.48
N ALA A 154 10.43 -28.79 3.41
CA ALA A 154 10.81 -29.63 4.56
C ALA A 154 11.45 -28.84 5.71
N ALA A 155 12.04 -27.67 5.41
CA ALA A 155 12.60 -26.74 6.38
C ALA A 155 11.93 -25.36 6.23
N PRO A 156 10.85 -25.07 6.98
CA PRO A 156 10.21 -23.76 6.94
C PRO A 156 11.07 -22.70 7.63
N ILE A 157 10.99 -21.46 7.16
CA ILE A 157 11.62 -20.32 7.83
C ILE A 157 10.94 -20.08 9.16
N HIS A 158 11.72 -19.93 10.23
CA HIS A 158 11.17 -19.64 11.55
C HIS A 158 10.52 -18.25 11.58
N PRO A 159 9.32 -18.10 12.20
CA PRO A 159 8.64 -16.82 12.36
C PRO A 159 9.54 -15.77 13.02
N CYS A 160 9.97 -14.77 12.24
CA CYS A 160 10.81 -13.69 12.73
C CYS A 160 10.69 -12.45 11.84
N VAL A 161 11.00 -11.29 12.42
CA VAL A 161 11.20 -10.05 11.68
C VAL A 161 12.66 -9.61 11.73
N PHE A 162 13.23 -9.40 10.56
CA PHE A 162 14.57 -8.86 10.33
C PHE A 162 14.53 -7.88 9.16
N ALA A 163 15.07 -6.68 9.32
CA ALA A 163 15.08 -5.69 8.25
C ALA A 163 16.35 -4.83 8.28
N VAL A 164 16.72 -4.34 7.10
CA VAL A 164 17.71 -3.30 6.87
C VAL A 164 17.00 -2.14 6.18
N ILE A 165 17.04 -0.96 6.79
CA ILE A 165 16.22 0.19 6.35
C ILE A 165 17.11 1.40 6.15
N ASN A 166 16.85 2.16 5.09
CA ASN A 166 17.48 3.46 4.87
C ASN A 166 16.95 4.47 5.89
N LYS A 167 17.85 5.18 6.58
CA LYS A 167 17.50 6.15 7.62
C LYS A 167 16.59 7.27 7.11
N GLU A 168 16.69 7.65 5.83
CA GLU A 168 15.82 8.65 5.20
C GLU A 168 14.35 8.25 5.20
N ASP A 169 14.06 6.98 4.90
CA ASP A 169 12.69 6.46 4.75
C ASP A 169 12.21 5.73 6.02
N MET A 170 13.02 5.68 7.08
CA MET A 170 12.75 4.86 8.27
C MET A 170 11.39 5.15 8.91
N LYS A 171 10.99 6.44 8.97
CA LYS A 171 9.71 6.84 9.56
C LYS A 171 8.53 6.34 8.72
N GLU A 172 8.53 6.65 7.42
CA GLU A 172 7.50 6.26 6.45
C GLU A 172 7.36 4.72 6.41
N VAL A 173 8.49 4.01 6.29
CA VAL A 173 8.52 2.55 6.21
C VAL A 173 8.03 1.91 7.52
N ARG A 174 8.32 2.47 8.69
CA ARG A 174 7.85 1.94 9.98
C ARG A 174 6.34 2.18 10.19
N GLU A 175 5.80 3.28 9.68
CA GLU A 175 4.37 3.59 9.75
C GLU A 175 3.55 2.73 8.78
N GLU A 176 4.06 2.51 7.56
CA GLU A 176 3.37 1.69 6.56
C GLU A 176 3.41 0.19 6.83
N ASN A 177 4.41 -0.29 7.58
CA ASN A 177 4.65 -1.71 7.79
C ASN A 177 4.55 -2.05 9.28
N TYR A 178 3.38 -2.55 9.69
CA TYR A 178 3.09 -2.93 11.07
C TYR A 178 4.15 -3.88 11.66
N TYR A 179 4.63 -4.85 10.88
CA TYR A 179 5.64 -5.81 11.33
C TYR A 179 6.97 -5.15 11.76
N LEU A 180 7.29 -3.94 11.32
CA LEU A 180 8.48 -3.21 11.79
C LEU A 180 8.24 -2.50 13.11
N SER A 181 6.99 -2.22 13.48
CA SER A 181 6.66 -1.53 14.72
C SER A 181 7.10 -2.33 15.96
N ILE A 182 7.09 -3.66 15.88
CA ILE A 182 7.47 -4.58 16.97
C ILE A 182 8.99 -4.76 17.12
N THR A 183 9.79 -4.28 16.17
CA THR A 183 11.23 -4.48 16.14
C THR A 183 12.01 -3.37 16.85
N LYS A 184 13.22 -3.71 17.28
CA LYS A 184 14.19 -2.78 17.86
C LYS A 184 15.18 -2.35 16.80
N THR A 185 15.53 -1.07 16.84
CA THR A 185 16.52 -0.48 15.95
C THR A 185 17.92 -0.66 16.53
N SER A 186 18.89 -1.08 15.72
CA SER A 186 20.29 -1.20 16.12
C SER A 186 21.23 -0.74 15.00
N ASP A 187 22.15 0.16 15.32
CA ASP A 187 23.26 0.52 14.43
C ASP A 187 24.40 -0.52 14.55
N SER A 188 25.11 -0.76 13.44
CA SER A 188 26.21 -1.71 13.40
C SER A 188 27.26 -1.27 12.38
N PRO A 189 28.56 -1.48 12.65
CA PRO A 189 29.62 -1.17 11.70
C PRO A 189 29.60 -2.06 10.45
N LYS A 190 28.79 -3.14 10.44
CA LYS A 190 28.62 -4.03 9.27
C LYS A 190 27.82 -3.37 8.12
N LEU A 191 27.15 -2.26 8.39
CA LEU A 191 26.35 -1.51 7.44
C LEU A 191 26.93 -0.11 7.18
N PRO A 192 26.71 0.45 5.97
CA PRO A 192 26.92 1.88 5.75
C PRO A 192 26.07 2.73 6.70
N ASN A 193 26.56 3.91 7.05
CA ASN A 193 25.89 4.83 7.98
C ASN A 193 24.48 5.26 7.52
N THR A 194 24.14 5.08 6.23
CA THR A 194 22.83 5.34 5.64
C THR A 194 21.77 4.32 6.05
N PHE A 195 22.18 3.13 6.52
CA PHE A 195 21.28 2.05 6.88
C PHE A 195 21.27 1.77 8.38
N VAL A 196 20.19 1.16 8.83
CA VAL A 196 20.03 0.67 10.20
C VAL A 196 19.36 -0.70 10.20
N PHE A 197 19.71 -1.54 11.18
CA PHE A 197 19.01 -2.80 11.38
C PHE A 197 17.76 -2.59 12.22
N MET A 198 16.70 -3.32 11.87
CA MET A 198 15.47 -3.42 12.63
C MET A 198 15.11 -4.90 12.79
N SER A 199 15.28 -5.44 13.99
CA SER A 199 15.00 -6.85 14.27
C SER A 199 14.43 -7.06 15.67
N GLU A 200 13.78 -8.20 15.88
CA GLU A 200 13.32 -8.64 17.20
C GLU A 200 14.48 -9.06 18.11
N SER A 201 15.59 -9.53 17.54
CA SER A 201 16.77 -9.97 18.29
C SER A 201 18.08 -9.67 17.55
N ALA A 202 19.12 -9.33 18.30
CA ALA A 202 20.47 -9.15 17.75
C ALA A 202 21.03 -10.47 17.18
N GLU A 203 20.67 -11.62 17.75
CA GLU A 203 21.10 -12.94 17.26
C GLU A 203 20.58 -13.21 15.84
N LEU A 204 19.36 -12.77 15.53
CA LEU A 204 18.79 -12.88 14.18
C LEU A 204 19.58 -12.03 13.18
N THR A 205 19.93 -10.80 13.57
CA THR A 205 20.77 -9.92 12.75
C THR A 205 22.11 -10.58 12.41
N ASP A 206 22.78 -11.19 13.39
CA ASP A 206 24.08 -11.82 13.15
C ASP A 206 24.00 -13.11 12.33
N ASN A 207 22.95 -13.91 12.51
CA ASN A 207 22.78 -15.16 11.77
C ASN A 207 22.31 -14.94 10.32
N LEU A 208 21.36 -14.02 10.10
CA LEU A 208 20.74 -13.79 8.81
C LEU A 208 21.58 -12.87 7.90
N PHE A 209 22.37 -11.96 8.47
CA PHE A 209 23.14 -11.01 7.69
C PHE A 209 24.45 -11.60 7.16
N SER A 210 24.42 -12.09 5.91
CA SER A 210 25.58 -12.61 5.20
C SER A 210 26.48 -11.51 4.62
N THR A 211 27.73 -11.86 4.31
CA THR A 211 28.68 -10.99 3.61
C THR A 211 28.19 -10.63 2.22
N GLU A 212 27.61 -11.57 1.49
CA GLU A 212 27.01 -11.37 0.16
C GLU A 212 25.90 -10.32 0.19
N LEU A 213 25.00 -10.41 1.18
CA LEU A 213 23.93 -9.43 1.37
C LEU A 213 24.49 -8.06 1.77
N SER A 214 25.54 -8.03 2.60
CA SER A 214 26.23 -6.79 2.97
C SER A 214 26.78 -6.06 1.75
N ASP A 215 27.48 -6.78 0.86
CA ASP A 215 28.10 -6.18 -0.31
C ASP A 215 27.06 -5.74 -1.35
N ALA A 216 25.99 -6.51 -1.54
CA ALA A 216 24.86 -6.11 -2.37
C ALA A 216 24.17 -4.83 -1.85
N ILE A 217 23.99 -4.70 -0.53
CA ILE A 217 23.38 -3.51 0.09
C ILE A 217 24.29 -2.29 -0.03
N LYS A 218 25.60 -2.43 0.17
CA LYS A 218 26.58 -1.33 0.01
C LYS A 218 26.50 -0.73 -1.40
N ASN A 219 26.46 -1.59 -2.42
CA ASN A 219 26.37 -1.19 -3.82
C ASN A 219 25.00 -0.60 -4.20
N SER A 220 23.97 -0.86 -3.40
CA SER A 220 22.59 -0.43 -3.65
C SER A 220 22.15 0.76 -2.79
N SER A 221 23.08 1.39 -2.07
CA SER A 221 22.80 2.43 -1.07
C SER A 221 22.04 3.65 -1.63
N ALA A 222 22.22 3.98 -2.91
CA ALA A 222 21.59 5.12 -3.55
C ALA A 222 20.08 4.94 -3.81
N PHE A 223 19.60 3.71 -3.98
CA PHE A 223 18.22 3.44 -4.43
C PHE A 223 17.45 2.46 -3.54
N LEU A 224 18.10 1.66 -2.70
CA LEU A 224 17.44 0.76 -1.75
C LEU A 224 16.72 1.55 -0.65
N LYS A 225 15.40 1.34 -0.50
CA LYS A 225 14.61 1.88 0.61
C LYS A 225 14.72 0.95 1.82
N PHE A 226 14.35 -0.31 1.65
CA PHE A 226 14.49 -1.32 2.68
C PHE A 226 14.55 -2.74 2.12
N PHE A 227 15.15 -3.62 2.92
CA PHE A 227 15.13 -5.08 2.78
C PHE A 227 14.54 -5.65 4.07
N ALA A 228 13.56 -6.55 3.99
CA ALA A 228 12.95 -7.15 5.17
C ALA A 228 12.61 -8.63 4.95
N LEU A 229 12.93 -9.48 5.93
CA LEU A 229 12.27 -10.74 6.18
C LEU A 229 11.18 -10.49 7.22
N ALA A 230 9.94 -10.76 6.87
CA ALA A 230 8.80 -10.54 7.76
C ALA A 230 7.80 -11.68 7.61
N ASP A 231 7.17 -12.05 8.72
CA ASP A 231 6.14 -13.08 8.74
C ASP A 231 4.73 -12.54 9.02
N LEU A 232 4.62 -11.37 9.64
CA LEU A 232 3.35 -10.69 9.89
C LEU A 232 2.91 -9.83 8.69
N GLN A 233 1.61 -9.51 8.61
CA GLN A 233 1.04 -8.68 7.54
C GLN A 233 1.55 -7.22 7.55
N LYS A 234 1.43 -6.54 6.39
CA LYS A 234 1.79 -5.11 6.26
C LYS A 234 0.90 -4.25 7.15
N GLU A 235 -0.40 -4.51 7.13
CA GLU A 235 -1.39 -3.80 7.95
C GLU A 235 -1.49 -4.38 9.37
N SER A 236 -1.92 -3.54 10.30
CA SER A 236 -2.22 -3.99 11.66
C SER A 236 -3.37 -5.01 11.64
N PRO A 237 -3.22 -6.17 12.31
CA PRO A 237 -4.23 -7.21 12.35
C PRO A 237 -5.53 -6.68 12.98
N LYS A 238 -6.66 -6.94 12.31
CA LYS A 238 -8.00 -6.61 12.81
C LYS A 238 -8.72 -7.86 13.32
N LYS A 239 -8.24 -9.04 12.94
CA LYS A 239 -8.74 -10.33 13.38
C LYS A 239 -7.62 -11.17 13.94
N LEU A 240 -7.99 -12.15 14.75
CA LEU A 240 -7.05 -13.16 15.27
C LEU A 240 -6.46 -14.01 14.14
N GLU A 241 -7.20 -14.22 13.06
CA GLU A 241 -6.73 -14.93 11.86
C GLU A 241 -5.59 -14.20 11.14
N ASP A 242 -5.53 -12.87 11.25
CA ASP A 242 -4.50 -12.06 10.61
C ASP A 242 -3.12 -12.21 11.30
N LEU A 243 -3.07 -12.89 12.46
CA LEU A 243 -1.83 -13.20 13.18
C LEU A 243 -1.16 -14.48 12.67
N VAL A 244 -1.75 -15.17 11.70
CA VAL A 244 -1.11 -16.33 11.07
C VAL A 244 0.17 -15.87 10.37
N SER A 245 1.25 -16.59 10.66
CA SER A 245 2.59 -16.31 10.18
C SER A 245 2.71 -16.72 8.71
N HIS A 246 3.07 -15.76 7.85
CA HIS A 246 3.32 -15.94 6.43
C HIS A 246 4.69 -15.31 6.08
N PRO A 247 5.80 -16.07 6.26
CA PRO A 247 7.13 -15.58 5.95
C PRO A 247 7.22 -15.07 4.52
N ARG A 248 7.86 -13.91 4.35
CA ARG A 248 8.14 -13.30 3.05
C ARG A 248 9.39 -12.44 3.13
N VAL A 249 10.14 -12.41 2.04
CA VAL A 249 11.24 -11.48 1.86
C VAL A 249 10.76 -10.35 0.97
N ILE A 250 10.89 -9.12 1.46
CA ILE A 250 10.38 -7.91 0.85
C ILE A 250 11.57 -7.01 0.56
N LEU A 251 11.69 -6.57 -0.68
CA LEU A 251 12.59 -5.51 -1.07
C LEU A 251 11.79 -4.36 -1.63
N SER A 252 12.14 -3.15 -1.22
CA SER A 252 11.60 -1.94 -1.83
C SER A 252 12.74 -1.05 -2.27
N PHE A 253 12.70 -0.62 -3.52
CA PHE A 253 13.69 0.28 -4.09
C PHE A 253 13.02 1.45 -4.82
N ARG A 254 13.72 2.58 -4.84
CA ARG A 254 13.49 3.67 -5.78
C ARG A 254 13.92 3.20 -7.17
N PHE A 255 13.26 3.66 -8.23
CA PHE A 255 13.62 3.23 -9.58
C PHE A 255 15.08 3.58 -9.93
N PRO A 256 15.90 2.60 -10.38
CA PRO A 256 17.23 2.84 -10.93
C PRO A 256 17.20 3.83 -12.10
N LYS A 257 18.21 4.69 -12.18
CA LYS A 257 18.40 5.70 -13.23
C LYS A 257 19.57 5.36 -14.15
N THR A 258 20.68 4.88 -13.60
CA THR A 258 21.91 4.57 -14.33
C THR A 258 22.04 3.08 -14.62
N GLU A 259 22.79 2.71 -15.67
CA GLU A 259 23.05 1.29 -15.99
C GLU A 259 23.80 0.55 -14.85
N ALA A 260 24.66 1.25 -14.14
CA ALA A 260 25.33 0.73 -12.96
C ALA A 260 24.32 0.40 -11.83
N GLU A 261 23.33 1.27 -11.59
CA GLU A 261 22.26 1.00 -10.61
C GLU A 261 21.39 -0.18 -11.04
N TYR A 262 21.08 -0.33 -12.34
CA TYR A 262 20.35 -1.50 -12.84
C TYR A 262 21.11 -2.81 -12.63
N THR A 263 22.44 -2.76 -12.73
CA THR A 263 23.30 -3.92 -12.46
C THR A 263 23.39 -4.20 -10.96
N ALA A 264 23.51 -3.17 -10.13
CA ALA A 264 23.49 -3.33 -8.68
C ALA A 264 22.15 -3.89 -8.18
N SER A 265 21.03 -3.45 -8.76
CA SER A 265 19.69 -3.93 -8.38
C SER A 265 19.47 -5.39 -8.78
N SER A 266 20.05 -5.85 -9.90
CA SER A 266 19.97 -7.25 -10.31
C SER A 266 20.81 -8.16 -9.40
N VAL A 267 22.00 -7.71 -8.99
CA VAL A 267 22.83 -8.39 -7.98
C VAL A 267 22.11 -8.46 -6.63
N LEU A 268 21.45 -7.39 -6.21
CA LEU A 268 20.68 -7.38 -4.97
C LEU A 268 19.47 -8.34 -5.03
N LEU A 269 18.78 -8.40 -6.18
CA LEU A 269 17.70 -9.36 -6.39
C LEU A 269 18.20 -10.80 -6.29
N GLN A 270 19.36 -11.11 -6.88
CA GLN A 270 19.99 -12.42 -6.75
C GLN A 270 20.33 -12.74 -5.29
N ALA A 271 20.99 -11.81 -4.58
CA ALA A 271 21.32 -12.00 -3.16
C ALA A 271 20.09 -12.21 -2.28
N ALA A 272 18.95 -11.60 -2.63
CA ALA A 272 17.69 -11.80 -1.92
C ALA A 272 17.06 -13.17 -2.17
N ILE A 273 17.20 -13.71 -3.39
CA ILE A 273 16.77 -15.06 -3.73
C ILE A 273 17.62 -16.07 -2.95
N ASP A 274 18.94 -15.91 -2.97
CA ASP A 274 19.87 -16.79 -2.24
C ASP A 274 19.70 -16.68 -0.71
N PHE A 275 19.31 -15.49 -0.24
CA PHE A 275 18.93 -15.29 1.17
C PHE A 275 17.77 -16.20 1.57
N VAL A 276 16.73 -16.35 0.74
CA VAL A 276 15.57 -17.21 1.07
C VAL A 276 15.99 -18.67 1.24
N ASP A 277 16.92 -19.16 0.43
CA ASP A 277 17.39 -20.55 0.53
C ASP A 277 18.22 -20.79 1.80
N SER A 278 18.99 -19.79 2.24
CA SER A 278 19.79 -19.91 3.47
C SER A 278 19.02 -19.54 4.75
N ALA A 279 17.88 -18.86 4.63
CA ALA A 279 17.08 -18.38 5.76
C ALA A 279 16.53 -19.49 6.67
N PRO A 280 16.06 -20.67 6.19
CA PRO A 280 15.62 -21.74 7.07
C PRO A 280 16.69 -22.18 8.07
N ALA A 281 17.95 -22.33 7.63
CA ALA A 281 19.05 -22.74 8.49
C ALA A 281 19.49 -21.61 9.45
N LYS A 282 19.43 -20.35 9.01
CA LYS A 282 19.94 -19.18 9.75
C LYS A 282 18.90 -18.49 10.63
N SER A 283 17.61 -18.71 10.39
CA SER A 283 16.51 -18.16 11.19
C SER A 283 16.32 -18.88 12.52
N PHE A 284 16.97 -20.01 12.72
CA PHE A 284 16.96 -20.70 14.01
C PHE A 284 17.67 -19.86 15.07
N VAL A 285 16.99 -19.70 16.21
CA VAL A 285 17.48 -18.95 17.36
C VAL A 285 17.52 -19.84 18.59
N ARG A 286 18.42 -19.52 19.52
CA ARG A 286 18.48 -20.21 20.81
C ARG A 286 17.12 -20.16 21.53
N PRO A 287 16.74 -21.21 22.29
CA PRO A 287 15.46 -21.25 23.00
C PRO A 287 15.20 -20.06 23.94
N GLU A 288 16.26 -19.48 24.52
CA GLU A 288 16.15 -18.29 25.37
C GLU A 288 15.68 -17.06 24.59
N VAL A 289 16.21 -16.86 23.37
CA VAL A 289 15.83 -15.77 22.49
C VAL A 289 14.44 -16.02 21.89
N ALA A 290 14.14 -17.27 21.51
CA ALA A 290 12.81 -17.67 21.07
C ALA A 290 11.72 -17.33 22.12
N LYS A 291 12.01 -17.55 23.42
CA LYS A 291 11.10 -17.18 24.51
C LYS A 291 10.89 -15.66 24.61
N LYS A 292 11.94 -14.86 24.41
CA LYS A 292 11.85 -13.39 24.42
C LYS A 292 11.02 -12.88 23.24
N ILE A 293 11.28 -13.39 22.04
CA ILE A 293 10.51 -13.11 20.82
C ILE A 293 9.02 -13.43 21.04
N LYS A 294 8.73 -14.63 21.53
CA LYS A 294 7.36 -15.05 21.84
C LYS A 294 6.70 -14.15 22.88
N ALA A 295 7.41 -13.77 23.95
CA ALA A 295 6.88 -12.87 24.97
C ALA A 295 6.53 -11.48 24.41
N THR A 296 7.37 -10.93 23.53
CA THR A 296 7.08 -9.66 22.84
C THR A 296 5.84 -9.80 21.96
N ARG A 297 5.76 -10.88 21.15
CA ARG A 297 4.60 -11.15 20.28
C ARG A 297 3.31 -11.35 21.07
N ASP A 298 3.34 -12.14 22.15
CA ASP A 298 2.18 -12.36 23.03
C ASP A 298 1.68 -11.04 23.65
N SER A 299 2.60 -10.12 23.97
CA SER A 299 2.23 -8.81 24.51
C SER A 299 1.49 -7.93 23.49
N GLU A 300 1.89 -7.99 22.22
CA GLU A 300 1.21 -7.29 21.12
C GLU A 300 -0.15 -7.93 20.81
N THR A 301 -0.22 -9.27 20.78
CA THR A 301 -1.48 -9.99 20.64
C THR A 301 -2.49 -9.60 21.72
N ARG A 302 -2.05 -9.44 22.98
CA ARG A 302 -2.93 -8.96 24.07
C ARG A 302 -3.46 -7.55 23.84
N LYS A 303 -2.64 -6.64 23.29
CA LYS A 303 -3.09 -5.28 22.94
C LYS A 303 -4.17 -5.31 21.86
N ILE A 304 -3.98 -6.16 20.85
CA ILE A 304 -4.95 -6.34 19.76
C ILE A 304 -6.25 -6.92 20.30
N VAL A 305 -6.20 -7.98 21.11
CA VAL A 305 -7.40 -8.59 21.71
C VAL A 305 -8.16 -7.55 22.56
N LYS A 306 -7.45 -6.78 23.38
CA LYS A 306 -8.07 -5.71 24.18
C LYS A 306 -8.76 -4.65 23.31
N ALA A 307 -8.10 -4.20 22.25
CA ALA A 307 -8.68 -3.23 21.32
C ALA A 307 -9.93 -3.79 20.60
N LEU A 308 -9.93 -5.08 20.27
CA LEU A 308 -11.10 -5.74 19.66
C LEU A 308 -12.26 -5.90 20.64
N ASP A 309 -11.98 -6.21 21.90
CA ASP A 309 -13.02 -6.32 22.93
C ASP A 309 -13.62 -4.95 23.27
N GLU A 310 -12.81 -3.90 23.31
CA GLU A 310 -13.27 -2.50 23.45
C GLU A 310 -14.15 -2.07 22.28
N ALA A 311 -13.72 -2.34 21.03
CA ALA A 311 -14.50 -2.02 19.84
C ALA A 311 -15.85 -2.76 19.82
N LYS A 312 -15.88 -4.05 20.20
CA LYS A 312 -17.12 -4.82 20.33
C LYS A 312 -18.03 -4.27 21.44
N ALA A 313 -17.46 -3.88 22.58
CA ALA A 313 -18.23 -3.31 23.69
C ALA A 313 -18.87 -1.97 23.29
N GLU A 314 -18.14 -1.13 22.54
CA GLU A 314 -18.68 0.12 21.98
C GLU A 314 -19.79 -0.12 20.97
N GLU A 315 -19.64 -1.09 20.05
CA GLU A 315 -20.71 -1.44 19.10
C GLU A 315 -21.97 -1.93 19.82
N ILE A 316 -21.82 -2.78 20.84
CA ILE A 316 -22.95 -3.27 21.65
C ILE A 316 -23.61 -2.10 22.39
N ALA A 317 -22.83 -1.17 22.92
CA ALA A 317 -23.35 0.03 23.59
C ALA A 317 -24.11 0.95 22.62
N LYS A 318 -23.57 1.18 21.42
CA LYS A 318 -24.20 1.97 20.35
C LYS A 318 -25.52 1.34 19.90
N LYS A 319 -25.55 0.01 19.64
CA LYS A 319 -26.77 -0.71 19.28
C LYS A 319 -27.83 -0.63 20.38
N LYS A 320 -27.45 -0.81 21.65
CA LYS A 320 -28.38 -0.65 22.78
C LYS A 320 -28.90 0.78 22.94
N ALA A 321 -28.08 1.79 22.68
CA ALA A 321 -28.49 3.20 22.73
C ALA A 321 -29.45 3.54 21.60
N GLU A 322 -29.18 3.05 20.39
CA GLU A 322 -30.04 3.22 19.22
C GLU A 322 -31.38 2.49 19.40
N GLU A 323 -31.37 1.25 19.91
CA GLU A 323 -32.59 0.51 20.20
C GLU A 323 -33.45 1.22 21.24
N LYS A 324 -32.84 1.73 22.32
CA LYS A 324 -33.55 2.56 23.31
C LYS A 324 -34.13 3.84 22.71
N ARG A 325 -33.41 4.48 21.79
CA ARG A 325 -33.89 5.67 21.07
C ARG A 325 -35.07 5.32 20.16
N ASN A 326 -35.01 4.21 19.44
CA ASN A 326 -36.08 3.75 18.56
C ASN A 326 -37.32 3.32 19.36
N GLN A 327 -37.13 2.65 20.51
CA GLN A 327 -38.22 2.33 21.45
C GLN A 327 -38.87 3.61 21.98
N ARG A 328 -38.09 4.63 22.38
CA ARG A 328 -38.63 5.94 22.80
C ARG A 328 -39.43 6.61 21.69
N ASN A 329 -38.91 6.61 20.46
CA ASN A 329 -39.60 7.17 19.29
C ASN A 329 -40.86 6.39 18.91
N ALA A 330 -40.91 5.08 19.15
CA ALA A 330 -42.09 4.26 18.92
C ALA A 330 -43.17 4.53 19.98
N ILE A 331 -42.77 4.64 21.26
CA ILE A 331 -43.69 4.97 22.37
C ILE A 331 -44.28 6.38 22.19
N SER A 332 -43.48 7.35 21.74
CA SER A 332 -43.98 8.71 21.47
C SER A 332 -44.98 8.79 20.32
N LYS A 333 -45.02 7.77 19.44
CA LYS A 333 -45.99 7.68 18.33
C LYS A 333 -47.29 6.94 18.70
N MET A 334 -47.36 6.31 19.89
CA MET A 334 -48.57 5.60 20.36
C MET A 334 -49.62 6.56 20.94
N SER A 335 -50.87 6.10 21.07
CA SER A 335 -51.95 6.92 21.64
C SER A 335 -51.76 7.16 23.17
N PRO A 336 -52.31 8.24 23.75
CA PRO A 336 -52.10 8.58 25.17
C PRO A 336 -52.57 7.51 26.17
N ALA A 337 -53.58 6.71 25.82
CA ALA A 337 -54.07 5.61 26.66
C ALA A 337 -53.11 4.41 26.66
N GLU A 338 -52.48 4.13 25.52
CA GLU A 338 -51.50 3.04 25.37
C GLU A 338 -50.16 3.37 26.04
N GLN A 339 -49.74 4.65 26.01
CA GLN A 339 -48.57 5.14 26.73
C GLN A 339 -48.67 4.89 28.24
N LYS A 340 -49.80 5.25 28.88
CA LYS A 340 -50.03 5.02 30.32
C LYS A 340 -49.99 3.53 30.70
N LYS A 341 -50.55 2.66 29.85
CA LYS A 341 -50.53 1.20 30.06
C LYS A 341 -49.13 0.61 29.92
N TYR A 342 -48.32 1.15 29.01
CA TYR A 342 -46.92 0.78 28.85
C TYR A 342 -46.07 1.19 30.06
N GLU A 343 -46.23 2.42 30.55
CA GLU A 343 -45.51 2.93 31.74
C GLU A 343 -45.84 2.17 33.03
N GLN A 344 -47.11 1.78 33.23
CA GLN A 344 -47.50 0.94 34.36
C GLN A 344 -46.85 -0.45 34.29
N ARG A 345 -46.86 -1.07 33.10
CA ARG A 345 -46.21 -2.38 32.88
C ARG A 345 -44.71 -2.33 33.09
N GLU A 346 -44.02 -1.27 32.68
CA GLU A 346 -42.58 -1.10 32.92
C GLU A 346 -42.27 -0.90 34.41
N ARG A 347 -43.04 -0.08 35.12
CA ARG A 347 -42.90 0.09 36.58
C ARG A 347 -43.05 -1.23 37.34
N ASP A 348 -44.03 -2.05 36.97
CA ASP A 348 -44.22 -3.37 37.60
C ASP A 348 -43.05 -4.32 37.31
N LYS A 349 -42.48 -4.29 36.10
CA LYS A 349 -41.29 -5.07 35.76
C LYS A 349 -40.05 -4.61 36.52
N GLU A 350 -39.84 -3.30 36.70
CA GLU A 350 -38.73 -2.77 37.49
C GLU A 350 -38.83 -3.16 38.96
N MET A 351 -40.03 -3.04 39.54
CA MET A 351 -40.30 -3.48 40.92
C MET A 351 -40.04 -4.98 41.11
N ARG A 352 -40.41 -5.82 40.12
CA ARG A 352 -40.07 -7.27 40.14
C ARG A 352 -38.57 -7.52 40.04
N LYS A 353 -37.85 -6.79 39.19
CA LYS A 353 -36.38 -6.91 39.06
C LYS A 353 -35.65 -6.50 40.35
N LEU A 354 -36.07 -5.39 40.98
CA LEU A 354 -35.55 -4.93 42.28
C LEU A 354 -35.77 -5.97 43.38
N ARG A 355 -36.99 -6.52 43.49
CA ARG A 355 -37.30 -7.61 44.42
C ARG A 355 -36.43 -8.85 44.18
N SER A 356 -36.21 -9.23 42.91
CA SER A 356 -35.38 -10.40 42.57
C SER A 356 -33.88 -10.21 42.83
N LYS A 357 -33.35 -8.98 42.70
CA LYS A 357 -31.95 -8.66 43.05
C LYS A 357 -31.72 -8.69 44.56
N ASN A 358 -32.67 -8.17 45.32
CA ASN A 358 -32.59 -8.16 46.78
C ASN A 358 -32.69 -9.59 47.34
N ALA A 359 -33.51 -10.45 46.74
CA ALA A 359 -33.62 -11.86 47.11
C ALA A 359 -32.40 -12.73 46.77
N ARG A 360 -31.50 -12.29 45.88
CA ARG A 360 -30.24 -12.99 45.53
C ARG A 360 -29.03 -12.54 46.35
N ARG A 361 -29.18 -11.48 47.15
CA ARG A 361 -28.13 -10.91 48.02
C ARG A 361 -28.25 -11.36 49.48
N ILE A 362 -29.32 -12.08 49.81
CA ILE A 362 -29.53 -12.85 51.04
C ILE A 362 -29.17 -14.29 50.68
#